data_AF-A0A139ADG4-F1
#
_entry.id   AF-A0A139ADG4-F1
#
_cell.length_a   1.000
_cell.length_b   1.000
_cell.length_c   1.000
_cell.angle_alpha   90.00
_cell.angle_beta   90.00
_cell.angle_gamma   90.00
#
_symmetry.space_group_name_H-M   'P 1'
#
loop_
_entity.id
_entity.type
_entity.pdbx_description
1 polymer ?
#
loop_
_entity_poly.entity_id
_entity_poly.type
_entity_poly.pdbx_seq_one_letter_code
_entity_poly.pdbx_strand_id
1 'polypeptide(L)'
;MDSKDALPAARAIRALKDCCRALGIPTIYANDNFGRWRSDMVDIARRIMESSSPGRPVAELLRPGSEDYFVVKPKYSAFNSSSLDVLLNYLSAKTIIVCGYAGNVGVIFSASDAHHRDLSVVVPRACTSVHLTRRAGSDSDPA
;
A
#
# COMPACT_ATOMS: atom_id res chain seq x y z
N MET A 1 -8.17 9.95 6.04
CA MET A 1 -7.46 10.23 4.78
C MET A 1 -8.36 11.12 3.97
N ASP A 2 -7.94 12.34 3.63
CA ASP A 2 -8.71 13.21 2.76
C ASP A 2 -8.78 12.59 1.36
N SER A 3 -9.99 12.35 0.89
CA SER A 3 -10.28 11.61 -0.33
C SER A 3 -9.76 12.29 -1.61
N LYS A 4 -9.44 13.59 -1.55
CA LYS A 4 -8.97 14.39 -2.69
C LYS A 4 -7.63 13.90 -3.25
N ASP A 5 -6.70 13.49 -2.41
CA ASP A 5 -5.35 13.09 -2.86
C ASP A 5 -5.20 11.58 -3.07
N ALA A 6 -6.09 10.79 -2.47
CA ALA A 6 -6.04 9.33 -2.56
C ALA A 6 -6.64 8.79 -3.88
N LEU A 7 -7.72 9.38 -4.37
CA LEU A 7 -8.40 8.89 -5.58
C LEU A 7 -7.58 9.00 -6.87
N PRO A 8 -6.86 10.11 -7.15
CA PRO A 8 -5.97 10.19 -8.30
C PRO A 8 -4.89 9.11 -8.30
N ALA A 9 -4.24 8.90 -7.15
CA ALA A 9 -3.25 7.84 -7.00
C ALA A 9 -3.88 6.45 -7.18
N ALA A 10 -5.11 6.23 -6.72
CA ALA A 10 -5.80 4.95 -6.86
C ALA A 10 -6.12 4.64 -8.32
N ARG A 11 -6.48 5.65 -9.12
CA ARG A 11 -6.66 5.49 -10.58
C ARG A 11 -5.35 5.14 -11.27
N ALA A 12 -4.25 5.80 -10.89
CA ALA A 12 -2.93 5.49 -11.44
C ALA A 12 -2.47 4.07 -11.07
N ILE A 13 -2.68 3.65 -9.82
CA ILE A 13 -2.39 2.27 -9.37
C ILE A 13 -3.23 1.26 -10.15
N ARG A 14 -4.52 1.53 -10.37
CA ARG A 14 -5.38 0.64 -11.17
C ARG A 14 -4.86 0.49 -12.60
N ALA A 15 -4.52 1.60 -13.26
CA ALA A 15 -3.96 1.59 -14.61
C ALA A 15 -2.61 0.84 -14.66
N LEU A 16 -1.74 1.04 -13.68
CA LEU A 16 -0.48 0.30 -13.55
C LEU A 16 -0.74 -1.20 -13.40
N LYS A 17 -1.65 -1.59 -12.50
CA LYS A 17 -2.03 -3.00 -12.29
C LYS A 17 -2.55 -3.64 -13.57
N ASP A 18 -3.39 -2.93 -14.33
CA ASP A 18 -3.92 -3.45 -15.60
C ASP A 18 -2.81 -3.68 -16.63
N CYS A 19 -1.83 -2.77 -16.70
CA CYS A 19 -0.63 -2.93 -17.52
C CYS A 19 0.23 -4.12 -17.06
N CYS A 20 0.53 -4.22 -15.75
CA CYS A 20 1.26 -5.34 -15.17
C CYS A 20 0.60 -6.68 -15.50
N ARG A 21 -0.72 -6.77 -15.33
CA ARG A 21 -1.50 -7.97 -15.67
C ARG A 21 -1.41 -8.34 -17.15
N ALA A 22 -1.52 -7.37 -18.05
CA ALA A 22 -1.37 -7.60 -19.49
C ALA A 22 0.04 -8.11 -19.87
N LEU A 23 1.05 -7.78 -19.07
CA LEU A 23 2.43 -8.23 -19.23
C LEU A 23 2.77 -9.49 -18.40
N GLY A 24 1.80 -10.10 -17.71
CA GLY A 24 2.03 -11.26 -16.85
C GLY A 24 2.85 -10.97 -15.59
N ILE A 25 2.94 -9.69 -15.18
CA ILE A 25 3.66 -9.28 -13.96
C ILE A 25 2.74 -9.49 -12.74
N PRO A 26 3.14 -10.31 -11.76
CA PRO A 26 2.35 -10.57 -10.56
C PRO A 26 2.05 -9.31 -9.74
N THR A 27 0.86 -9.23 -9.16
CA THR A 27 0.48 -8.17 -8.22
C THR A 27 0.35 -8.75 -6.82
N ILE A 28 0.96 -8.06 -5.84
CA ILE A 28 0.93 -8.45 -4.42
C ILE A 28 0.31 -7.30 -3.62
N TYR A 29 -0.76 -7.60 -2.90
CA TYR A 29 -1.37 -6.69 -1.93
C TYR A 29 -0.76 -6.91 -0.56
N ALA A 30 0.00 -5.92 -0.09
CA ALA A 30 0.56 -5.91 1.26
C ALA A 30 -0.25 -4.98 2.17
N ASN A 31 -1.14 -5.54 2.99
CA ASN A 31 -1.97 -4.75 3.89
C ASN A 31 -1.81 -5.21 5.34
N ASP A 32 -1.93 -4.29 6.29
CA ASP A 32 -1.99 -4.66 7.71
C ASP A 32 -3.40 -5.14 8.10
N ASN A 33 -3.50 -5.70 9.30
CA ASN A 33 -4.78 -6.03 9.92
C ASN A 33 -5.24 -4.99 10.95
N PHE A 34 -4.69 -3.78 10.89
CA PHE A 34 -4.93 -2.70 11.86
C PHE A 34 -4.73 -3.13 13.33
N GLY A 35 -3.80 -4.06 13.59
CA GLY A 35 -3.52 -4.58 14.94
C GLY A 35 -4.60 -5.51 15.49
N ARG A 36 -5.57 -5.93 14.67
CA ARG A 36 -6.64 -6.85 15.08
C ARG A 36 -6.26 -8.28 14.77
N TRP A 37 -5.60 -8.90 15.74
CA TRP A 37 -5.13 -10.29 15.68
C TRP A 37 -6.24 -11.33 15.42
N ARG A 38 -7.50 -11.01 15.71
CA ARG A 38 -8.66 -11.89 15.52
C ARG A 38 -9.48 -11.56 14.27
N SER A 39 -9.17 -10.46 13.57
CA SER A 39 -9.84 -10.10 12.32
C SER A 39 -9.14 -10.79 11.16
N ASP A 40 -9.93 -11.42 10.30
CA ASP A 40 -9.44 -11.93 9.03
C ASP A 40 -9.50 -10.84 7.93
N MET A 41 -9.04 -11.19 6.73
CA MET A 41 -9.14 -10.29 5.57
C MET A 41 -10.57 -9.88 5.25
N VAL A 42 -11.53 -10.76 5.48
CA VAL A 42 -12.96 -10.52 5.18
C VAL A 42 -13.49 -9.45 6.11
N ASP A 43 -13.12 -9.48 7.39
CA ASP A 43 -13.51 -8.47 8.37
C ASP A 43 -12.95 -7.09 8.05
N ILE A 44 -11.70 -7.03 7.63
CA ILE A 44 -11.03 -5.78 7.24
C ILE A 44 -11.69 -5.22 5.99
N ALA A 45 -11.89 -6.05 4.96
CA ALA A 45 -12.54 -5.64 3.73
C ALA A 45 -13.97 -5.16 3.99
N ARG A 46 -14.77 -5.91 4.76
CA ARG A 46 -16.15 -5.55 5.11
C ARG A 46 -16.22 -4.16 5.73
N ARG A 47 -15.34 -3.86 6.69
CA ARG A 47 -15.31 -2.57 7.37
C ARG A 47 -14.92 -1.42 6.46
N ILE A 48 -13.91 -1.62 5.61
CA ILE A 48 -13.51 -0.59 4.65
C ILE A 48 -14.63 -0.33 3.62
N MET A 49 -15.45 -1.35 3.34
CA MET A 49 -16.59 -1.28 2.41
C MET A 49 -17.87 -0.73 3.05
N GLU A 50 -17.90 -0.44 4.36
CA GLU A 50 -19.03 0.26 5.00
C GLU A 50 -19.25 1.63 4.33
N SER A 51 -20.50 2.04 4.14
CA SER A 51 -20.85 3.27 3.39
C SER A 51 -20.28 4.55 4.00
N SER A 52 -20.00 4.56 5.30
CA SER A 52 -19.41 5.68 6.03
C SER A 52 -17.87 5.72 5.96
N SER A 53 -17.22 4.69 5.42
CA SER A 53 -15.76 4.59 5.36
C SER A 53 -15.18 5.54 4.31
N PRO A 54 -14.32 6.51 4.69
CA PRO A 54 -13.65 7.40 3.73
C PRO A 54 -12.73 6.64 2.75
N GLY A 55 -12.30 5.43 3.12
CA GLY A 55 -11.45 4.58 2.29
C GLY A 55 -12.21 3.75 1.26
N ARG A 56 -13.55 3.68 1.36
CA ARG A 56 -14.38 2.84 0.50
C ARG A 56 -14.16 3.08 -1.00
N PRO A 57 -14.16 4.33 -1.52
CA PRO A 57 -13.98 4.56 -2.96
C PRO A 57 -12.63 4.05 -3.49
N VAL A 58 -11.57 4.15 -2.68
CA VAL A 58 -10.24 3.64 -3.03
C VAL A 58 -10.22 2.11 -2.98
N ALA A 59 -10.82 1.51 -1.95
CA ALA A 59 -10.89 0.06 -1.80
C ALA A 59 -11.73 -0.62 -2.89
N GLU A 60 -12.85 -0.01 -3.28
CA GLU A 60 -13.65 -0.44 -4.43
C GLU A 60 -12.81 -0.36 -5.71
N LEU A 61 -12.16 0.79 -5.94
CA LEU A 61 -11.35 1.02 -7.12
C LEU A 61 -10.12 0.13 -7.17
N LEU A 62 -9.58 -0.35 -6.04
CA LEU A 62 -8.36 -1.18 -5.98
C LEU A 62 -8.62 -2.62 -5.51
N ARG A 63 -9.87 -3.07 -5.54
CA ARG A 63 -10.22 -4.43 -5.12
C ARG A 63 -9.32 -5.48 -5.82
N PRO A 64 -8.74 -6.42 -5.06
CA PRO A 64 -8.03 -7.56 -5.62
C PRO A 64 -8.94 -8.44 -6.49
N GLY A 65 -8.36 -9.05 -7.52
CA GLY A 65 -8.95 -10.13 -8.32
C GLY A 65 -8.44 -11.50 -7.82
N SER A 66 -8.85 -12.57 -8.50
CA SER A 66 -8.53 -13.96 -8.11
C SER A 66 -7.05 -14.31 -8.23
N GLU A 67 -6.34 -13.65 -9.15
CA GLU A 67 -4.94 -13.95 -9.46
C GLU A 67 -3.93 -13.13 -8.64
N ASP A 68 -4.41 -12.24 -7.75
CA ASP A 68 -3.53 -11.42 -6.95
C ASP A 68 -3.10 -12.13 -5.67
N TYR A 69 -1.85 -11.94 -5.29
CA TYR A 69 -1.34 -12.42 -4.01
C TYR A 69 -1.65 -11.44 -2.88
N PHE A 70 -1.70 -11.96 -1.66
CA PHE A 70 -1.88 -11.15 -0.46
C PHE A 70 -0.85 -11.49 0.61
N VAL A 71 -0.30 -10.45 1.24
CA VAL A 71 0.61 -10.55 2.38
C VAL A 71 0.10 -9.65 3.50
N VAL A 72 -0.02 -10.21 4.70
CA VAL A 72 -0.27 -9.42 5.92
C VAL A 72 1.03 -8.75 6.35
N LYS A 73 1.05 -7.42 6.48
CA LYS A 73 2.17 -6.69 7.09
C LYS A 73 1.79 -6.20 8.49
N PRO A 74 2.40 -6.65 9.60
CA PRO A 74 2.05 -6.18 10.94
C PRO A 74 2.62 -4.78 11.26
N LYS A 75 3.52 -4.26 10.41
CA LYS A 75 4.25 -2.99 10.59
C LYS A 75 4.25 -2.17 9.29
N TYR A 76 5.03 -1.09 9.26
CA TYR A 76 5.09 -0.19 8.11
C TYR A 76 5.70 -0.84 6.88
N SER A 77 6.88 -1.47 7.01
CA SER A 77 7.48 -2.22 5.93
C SER A 77 6.69 -3.50 5.64
N ALA A 78 6.43 -3.75 4.37
CA ALA A 78 5.82 -4.99 3.90
C ALA A 78 6.72 -6.21 4.09
N PHE A 79 8.02 -6.04 4.36
CA PHE A 79 8.96 -7.13 4.64
C PHE A 79 9.03 -7.51 6.13
N ASN A 80 8.66 -6.60 7.02
CA ASN A 80 8.86 -6.81 8.44
C ASN A 80 7.90 -7.90 8.98
N SER A 81 8.46 -9.05 9.36
CA SER A 81 7.70 -10.18 9.94
C SER A 81 6.54 -10.62 9.05
N SER A 82 6.76 -10.66 7.74
CA SER A 82 5.77 -11.08 6.75
C SER A 82 6.32 -12.22 5.88
N SER A 83 5.44 -12.81 5.07
CA SER A 83 5.80 -13.82 4.07
C SER A 83 6.29 -13.23 2.74
N LEU A 84 6.52 -11.90 2.65
CA LEU A 84 6.86 -11.25 1.40
C LEU A 84 8.18 -11.76 0.81
N ASP A 85 9.21 -11.94 1.64
CA ASP A 85 10.51 -12.47 1.21
C ASP A 85 10.38 -13.85 0.55
N VAL A 86 9.60 -14.74 1.17
CA VAL A 86 9.34 -16.09 0.66
C VAL A 86 8.61 -16.03 -0.68
N LEU A 87 7.59 -15.18 -0.78
CA LEU A 87 6.80 -15.03 -1.99
C LEU A 87 7.62 -14.43 -3.16
N LEU A 88 8.41 -13.39 -2.90
CA LEU A 88 9.25 -12.79 -3.94
C LEU A 88 10.32 -13.76 -4.44
N ASN A 89 10.88 -14.59 -3.57
CA ASN A 89 11.81 -15.66 -3.96
C ASN A 89 11.11 -16.73 -4.80
N TYR A 90 9.90 -17.16 -4.43
CA TYR A 90 9.10 -18.09 -5.23
C TYR A 90 8.81 -17.54 -6.63
N LEU A 91 8.50 -16.24 -6.73
CA LEU A 91 8.28 -15.54 -7.99
C LEU A 91 9.58 -15.19 -8.73
N SER A 92 10.76 -15.50 -8.16
CA SER A 92 12.08 -15.13 -8.69
C SER A 92 12.20 -13.63 -9.03
N ALA A 93 11.59 -12.78 -8.20
CA ALA A 93 11.54 -11.35 -8.43
C ALA A 93 12.90 -10.69 -8.19
N LYS A 94 13.40 -9.95 -9.19
CA LYS A 94 14.61 -9.11 -9.09
C LYS A 94 14.29 -7.61 -9.05
N THR A 95 13.08 -7.26 -9.47
CA THR A 95 12.60 -5.87 -9.54
C THR A 95 11.20 -5.83 -8.98
N ILE A 96 10.94 -4.82 -8.14
CA ILE A 96 9.61 -4.56 -7.60
C ILE A 96 9.17 -3.14 -7.91
N ILE A 97 7.87 -2.99 -8.17
CA ILE A 97 7.22 -1.70 -8.30
C ILE A 97 6.41 -1.48 -7.03
N VAL A 98 6.75 -0.45 -6.25
CA VAL A 98 6.10 -0.18 -4.97
C VAL A 98 5.17 1.01 -5.13
N CYS A 99 3.90 0.81 -4.78
CA CYS A 99 2.85 1.81 -4.83
C CYS A 99 1.90 1.68 -3.64
N GLY A 100 1.09 2.70 -3.38
CA GLY A 100 0.05 2.67 -2.35
C GLY A 100 0.12 3.80 -1.34
N TYR A 101 -0.36 3.51 -0.13
CA TYR A 101 -0.67 4.51 0.91
C TYR A 101 -0.15 4.09 2.29
N ALA A 102 0.36 4.99 3.12
CA ALA A 102 0.82 6.34 2.77
C ALA A 102 2.24 6.30 2.18
N GLY A 103 2.52 7.16 1.20
CA GLY A 103 3.81 7.24 0.51
C GLY A 103 4.99 7.46 1.46
N ASN A 104 4.80 8.31 2.47
CA ASN A 104 5.79 8.67 3.49
C ASN A 104 5.90 7.66 4.64
N VAL A 105 5.18 6.55 4.58
CA VAL A 105 5.21 5.51 5.62
C VAL A 105 5.38 4.14 4.97
N GLY A 106 4.29 3.47 4.58
CA GLY A 106 4.36 2.09 4.10
C GLY A 106 5.21 1.94 2.84
N VAL A 107 5.09 2.87 1.88
CA VAL A 107 5.84 2.81 0.62
C VAL A 107 7.34 3.05 0.87
N ILE A 108 7.72 4.12 1.57
CA ILE A 108 9.13 4.44 1.79
C ILE A 108 9.87 3.37 2.61
N PHE A 109 9.24 2.83 3.66
CA PHE A 109 9.86 1.77 4.46
C PHE A 109 9.99 0.46 3.67
N SER A 110 8.97 0.11 2.88
CA SER A 110 9.05 -1.10 2.04
C SER A 110 10.05 -0.97 0.91
N ALA A 111 10.14 0.21 0.27
CA ALA A 111 11.12 0.49 -0.78
C ALA A 111 12.57 0.45 -0.24
N SER A 112 12.78 1.03 0.95
CA SER A 112 14.07 0.96 1.65
C SER A 112 14.46 -0.48 1.97
N ASP A 113 13.54 -1.27 2.56
CA ASP A 113 13.82 -2.67 2.91
C ASP A 113 14.06 -3.56 1.70
N ALA A 114 13.38 -3.29 0.58
CA ALA A 114 13.63 -3.97 -0.69
C ALA A 114 15.02 -3.66 -1.24
N HIS A 115 15.45 -2.39 -1.16
CA HIS A 115 16.78 -1.99 -1.59
C HIS A 115 17.88 -2.67 -0.75
N HIS A 116 17.69 -2.80 0.56
CA HIS A 116 18.60 -3.55 1.44
C HIS A 116 18.66 -5.06 1.15
N ARG A 117 17.75 -5.58 0.34
CA ARG A 117 17.70 -6.98 -0.13
C ARG A 117 18.19 -7.13 -1.57
N ASP A 118 18.91 -6.12 -2.08
CA ASP A 118 19.44 -6.06 -3.44
C ASP A 118 18.38 -6.14 -4.55
N LEU A 119 17.11 -5.83 -4.22
CA LEU A 119 16.05 -5.70 -5.22
C LEU A 119 16.19 -4.35 -5.94
N SER A 120 15.96 -4.36 -7.26
CA SER A 120 15.74 -3.12 -8.00
C SER A 120 14.36 -2.56 -7.66
N VAL A 121 14.28 -1.30 -7.26
CA VAL A 121 13.02 -0.70 -6.77
C VAL A 121 12.58 0.45 -7.66
N VAL A 122 11.32 0.40 -8.08
CA VAL A 122 10.66 1.49 -8.81
C VAL A 122 9.49 2.01 -7.98
N VAL A 123 9.44 3.32 -7.74
CA VAL A 123 8.31 3.97 -7.04
C VAL A 123 7.67 5.01 -7.97
N PRO A 124 6.60 4.65 -8.71
CA PRO A 124 5.96 5.60 -9.61
C PRO A 124 5.29 6.72 -8.82
N ARG A 125 5.74 7.97 -9.02
CA ARG A 125 5.24 9.14 -8.29
C ARG A 125 3.71 9.23 -8.27
N ALA A 126 3.07 9.02 -9.42
CA ALA A 126 1.63 9.09 -9.58
C ALA A 126 0.86 7.99 -8.82
N CYS A 127 1.54 6.91 -8.39
CA CYS A 127 0.94 5.77 -7.70
C CYS A 127 1.16 5.83 -6.18
N THR A 128 1.45 7.01 -5.64
CA THR A 128 1.65 7.22 -4.20
C THR A 128 0.88 8.44 -3.75
N SER A 129 0.42 8.43 -2.50
CA SER A 129 -0.16 9.62 -1.86
C SER A 129 0.31 9.69 -0.42
N VAL A 130 0.66 10.90 0.03
CA VAL A 130 1.16 11.17 1.37
C VAL A 130 0.03 11.76 2.21
N HIS A 131 -0.05 11.36 3.47
CA HIS A 131 -0.87 12.10 4.43
C HIS A 131 0.04 13.04 5.20
N LEU A 132 -0.13 14.34 4.97
CA LEU A 132 0.53 15.40 5.75
C LEU A 132 -0.44 15.86 6.84
N THR A 133 -0.17 15.49 8.08
CA THR A 133 -0.75 16.22 9.22
C THR A 133 -0.03 17.56 9.31
N ARG A 134 -0.71 18.66 8.95
CA ARG A 134 -0.22 20.00 9.32
C ARG A 134 -0.11 20.04 10.84
N ARG A 135 1.09 20.31 11.37
CA ARG A 135 1.20 20.80 12.76
C ARG A 135 0.39 22.09 12.81
N ALA A 136 -0.57 22.18 13.74
CA ALA A 136 -1.13 23.47 14.11
C ALA A 136 0.06 24.35 14.53
N GLY A 137 0.23 25.49 13.86
CA GLY A 137 1.26 26.45 14.22
C GLY A 137 1.01 26.90 15.66
N SER A 138 2.01 26.73 16.52
CA SER A 138 2.09 27.44 17.78
C SER A 138 2.53 28.87 17.47
N ASP A 139 1.62 29.69 16.97
CA ASP A 139 1.76 31.15 16.99
C ASP A 139 1.33 31.64 18.37
N SER A 140 2.26 31.59 19.31
CA SER A 140 2.32 32.49 20.46
C SER A 140 3.64 32.27 21.19
N ASP A 141 4.67 32.98 20.75
CA ASP A 141 5.84 33.27 21.57
C ASP A 141 5.58 34.64 22.22
N PRO A 142 5.33 34.75 23.53
CA PRO A 142 5.34 36.04 24.19
C PRO A 142 6.78 36.37 24.61
N ALA A 143 7.17 37.59 24.26
CA ALA A 143 8.38 38.28 24.71
C ALA A 143 8.51 38.33 26.24
#